data_AF-A0A2E6W7B3-F1
#
_entry.id   AF-A0A2E6W7B3-F1
#
_cell.length_a   1.000
_cell.length_b   1.000
_cell.length_c   1.000
_cell.angle_alpha   90.00
_cell.angle_beta   90.00
_cell.angle_gamma   90.00
#
_symmetry.space_group_name_H-M   'P 1'
#
loop_
_entity.id
_entity.type
_entity.pdbx_description
1 polymer ?
#
loop_
_entity_poly.entity_id
_entity_poly.type
_entity_poly.pdbx_seq_one_letter_code
_entity_poly.pdbx_strand_id
1 'polypeptide(L)' 'MDYEFLYISFFLTIGSFLVGFLISWNVKAAFDAWQSKAEYAKIVMHPEMYDENGNFVDDDLFYLRLGEEDDTITDTDD' A
#
# COMPACT_ATOMS: atom_id res chain seq x y z
N MET A 1 -23.64 -44.18 -19.25
CA MET A 1 -23.03 -42.96 -18.67
C MET A 1 -22.09 -43.46 -17.61
N ASP A 2 -20.81 -43.56 -17.95
CA ASP A 2 -19.83 -44.21 -17.10
C ASP A 2 -19.56 -43.34 -15.87
N TYR A 3 -19.81 -43.93 -14.69
CA TYR A 3 -19.68 -43.26 -13.40
C TYR A 3 -18.27 -42.69 -13.14
N GLU A 4 -17.27 -43.17 -13.88
CA GLU A 4 -15.88 -42.72 -13.85
C GLU A 4 -15.74 -41.20 -14.03
N PHE A 5 -16.47 -40.61 -14.97
CA PHE A 5 -16.41 -39.17 -15.21
C PHE A 5 -16.95 -38.36 -14.01
N LEU A 6 -18.03 -38.84 -13.38
CA LEU A 6 -18.62 -38.20 -12.21
C LEU A 6 -17.67 -38.24 -11.02
N TYR A 7 -16.99 -39.38 -10.78
CA TYR A 7 -16.03 -39.50 -9.69
C TYR A 7 -14.80 -38.61 -9.91
N ILE A 8 -14.23 -38.64 -11.12
CA ILE A 8 -13.04 -37.82 -11.44
C ILE A 8 -13.37 -36.33 -11.29
N SER A 9 -14.47 -35.86 -11.87
CA SER A 9 -14.86 -34.45 -11.77
C SER A 9 -15.11 -34.02 -10.33
N PHE A 10 -15.78 -34.84 -9.51
CA PHE A 10 -16.00 -34.56 -8.10
C PHE A 10 -14.69 -34.38 -7.31
N PHE A 11 -13.74 -35.30 -7.47
CA PHE A 11 -12.44 -35.20 -6.80
C PHE A 11 -11.62 -34.02 -7.31
N LEU A 12 -11.71 -33.69 -8.60
CA LEU A 12 -11.02 -32.53 -9.17
C LEU A 12 -11.60 -31.21 -8.64
N THR A 13 -12.91 -31.11 -8.48
CA THR A 13 -13.56 -29.91 -7.93
C THR A 13 -13.15 -29.70 -6.47
N ILE A 14 -13.21 -30.73 -5.63
CA ILE A 14 -12.81 -30.60 -4.23
C ILE A 14 -11.29 -30.39 -4.10
N GLY A 15 -10.50 -31.14 -4.86
CA GLY A 15 -9.03 -31.03 -4.84
C GLY A 15 -8.56 -29.64 -5.27
N SER A 16 -9.13 -29.09 -6.36
CA SER A 16 -8.79 -27.73 -6.82
C SER A 16 -9.22 -26.66 -5.82
N PHE A 17 -10.35 -26.83 -5.13
CA PHE A 17 -10.77 -25.92 -4.07
C PHE A 17 -9.78 -25.92 -2.89
N LEU A 18 -9.36 -27.10 -2.41
CA LEU A 18 -8.41 -27.21 -1.31
C LEU A 18 -7.03 -26.65 -1.67
N VAL A 19 -6.55 -26.94 -2.87
CA VAL A 19 -5.27 -26.39 -3.38
C VAL A 19 -5.37 -24.87 -3.54
N GLY A 20 -6.47 -24.37 -4.12
CA GLY A 20 -6.72 -22.94 -4.27
C GLY A 20 -6.77 -22.22 -2.92
N PHE A 21 -7.40 -22.82 -1.91
CA PHE A 21 -7.43 -22.30 -0.54
C PHE A 21 -6.03 -22.21 0.07
N LEU A 22 -5.20 -23.26 -0.10
CA LEU A 22 -3.83 -23.28 0.41
C LEU A 22 -2.95 -22.22 -0.27
N ILE A 23 -3.10 -22.06 -1.59
CA ILE A 23 -2.41 -21.02 -2.36
C ILE A 23 -2.86 -19.64 -1.89
N SER A 24 -4.16 -19.43 -1.66
CA SER A 24 -4.69 -18.15 -1.19
C SER A 24 -4.07 -17.72 0.14
N TRP A 25 -3.86 -18.65 1.07
CA TRP A 25 -3.19 -18.36 2.34
C TRP A 25 -1.72 -17.93 2.16
N ASN A 26 -1.00 -18.58 1.24
CA ASN A 26 0.39 -18.23 0.91
C ASN A 26 0.46 -16.87 0.21
N VAL A 27 -0.45 -16.60 -0.73
CA VAL A 27 -0.53 -15.31 -1.45
C VAL A 27 -0.86 -14.19 -0.47
N LYS A 28 -1.78 -14.39 0.47
CA LYS A 28 -2.07 -13.39 1.51
C LYS A 28 -0.82 -13.06 2.33
N ALA A 29 -0.09 -14.08 2.80
CA ALA A 29 1.13 -13.84 3.57
C ALA A 29 2.20 -13.08 2.77
N ALA A 30 2.37 -13.43 1.49
CA ALA A 30 3.28 -12.71 0.58
C ALA A 30 2.83 -11.27 0.32
N PHE A 31 1.52 -11.05 0.16
CA PHE A 31 0.94 -9.73 -0.04
C PHE A 31 1.10 -8.84 1.20
N ASP A 32 0.79 -9.35 2.39
CA ASP A 32 0.96 -8.65 3.66
C ASP A 32 2.44 -8.23 3.87
N ALA A 33 3.38 -9.12 3.53
CA ALA A 33 4.82 -8.84 3.57
C ALA A 33 5.26 -7.81 2.52
N TRP A 34 4.64 -7.78 1.34
CA TRP A 34 4.90 -6.75 0.34
C TRP A 34 4.34 -5.40 0.75
N GLN A 35 3.11 -5.36 1.27
CA GLN A 35 2.45 -4.14 1.71
C GLN A 35 3.20 -3.47 2.86
N SER A 36 3.63 -4.24 3.87
CA SER A 36 4.43 -3.70 4.98
C SER A 36 5.77 -3.10 4.52
N LYS A 37 6.41 -3.68 3.49
CA LYS A 37 7.62 -3.08 2.89
C LYS A 37 7.32 -1.83 2.08
N ALA A 38 6.18 -1.76 1.40
CA ALA A 38 5.76 -0.57 0.69
C ALA A 38 5.44 0.59 1.66
N GLU A 39 4.82 0.27 2.80
CA GLU A 39 4.57 1.22 3.87
C GLU A 39 5.88 1.70 4.52
N TYR A 40 6.84 0.79 4.77
CA TYR A 40 8.20 1.16 5.18
C TYR A 40 8.90 2.07 4.16
N ALA A 41 8.79 1.78 2.86
CA ALA A 41 9.36 2.63 1.83
C ALA A 41 8.72 4.03 1.82
N LYS A 42 7.41 4.13 2.09
CA LYS A 42 6.71 5.42 2.24
C LYS A 42 7.23 6.23 3.44
N ILE A 43 7.55 5.57 4.56
CA ILE A 43 8.16 6.19 5.76
C ILE A 43 9.55 6.73 5.43
N VAL A 44 10.38 5.97 4.71
CA VAL A 44 11.76 6.36 4.38
C VAL A 44 11.84 7.49 3.35
N MET A 45 10.84 7.66 2.48
CA MET A 45 10.86 8.70 1.44
C MET A 45 10.81 10.13 1.99
N HIS A 46 10.23 10.34 3.18
CA HIS A 46 10.21 11.65 3.86
C HIS A 46 10.44 11.48 5.36
N PRO A 47 11.69 11.22 5.77
CA PRO A 47 12.04 10.94 7.17
C PRO A 47 11.80 12.16 8.09
N GLU A 48 11.69 13.37 7.50
CA GLU A 48 11.40 14.62 8.20
C GLU A 48 9.94 14.74 8.67
N MET A 49 9.01 13.92 8.16
CA MET A 49 7.60 13.95 8.55
C MET A 49 7.27 13.01 9.71
N TYR A 50 8.28 12.44 10.38
CA TYR A 50 8.10 11.51 11.49
C TYR A 50 8.89 11.95 12.72
N ASP A 51 8.30 11.79 13.90
CA ASP A 51 8.95 12.07 15.17
C ASP A 51 10.00 10.99 15.52
N GLU A 52 10.75 11.18 16.61
CA GLU A 52 11.76 10.23 17.09
C GLU A 52 11.18 8.83 17.42
N ASN A 53 9.85 8.74 17.55
CA ASN A 53 9.11 7.52 17.86
C ASN A 53 8.42 6.90 16.62
N GLY A 54 8.60 7.48 15.42
CA GLY A 54 8.04 7.00 14.17
C GLY A 54 6.55 7.34 13.94
N ASN A 55 5.99 8.27 14.70
CA ASN A 55 4.63 8.79 14.44
C ASN A 55 4.69 9.94 13.43
N PHE A 56 3.66 10.06 12.60
CA PHE A 56 3.53 11.17 11.66
C PHE A 56 3.41 12.49 12.41
N VAL A 57 4.27 13.46 12.10
CA VAL A 57 4.23 14.81 12.68
C VAL A 57 3.11 15.58 11.99
N ASP A 58 1.96 15.67 12.67
CA ASP A 58 0.80 16.48 12.27
C ASP A 58 0.94 17.91 12.82
N ASP A 59 2.07 18.56 12.49
CA ASP A 59 2.23 19.98 12.76
C ASP A 59 1.36 20.77 11.78
N ASP A 60 0.63 21.77 12.28
CA ASP A 60 -0.20 22.66 11.47
C ASP A 60 0.63 23.19 10.29
N LEU A 61 0.25 22.81 9.06
CA LEU A 61 0.83 23.38 7.85
C LEU A 61 0.70 24.91 7.96
N PHE A 62 1.82 25.60 8.18
CA PHE A 62 1.85 27.05 8.07
C PHE A 62 1.49 27.41 6.64
N TYR A 63 0.21 27.69 6.40
CA TYR A 63 -0.24 28.29 5.16
C TYR A 63 0.37 29.70 5.14
N LEU A 64 1.43 29.87 4.35
CA LEU A 64 1.97 31.17 4.02
C LEU A 64 0.87 31.93 3.25
N ARG A 65 0.01 32.64 3.99
CA ARG A 65 -0.87 33.63 3.41
C ARG A 65 0.01 34.85 3.11
N LEU A 66 0.53 34.92 1.89
CA LEU A 66 1.10 36.14 1.34
C LEU A 66 -0.04 37.17 1.30
N GLY A 67 -0.10 38.00 2.34
CA GLY A 67 -1.16 38.98 2.55
C GLY A 67 -0.87 40.33 1.90
N GLU A 68 0.35 40.50 1.39
CA GLU A 68 0.86 41.74 0.83
C GLU A 68 1.37 41.45 -0.59
N GLU A 69 0.96 42.28 -1.55
CA GLU A 69 1.34 42.19 -2.97
C GLU A 69 2.87 42.36 -3.20
N ASP A 70 3.64 42.66 -2.14
CA ASP A 70 5.07 42.99 -2.19
C ASP A 70 5.99 41.79 -1.85
N ASP A 71 5.45 40.66 -1.39
CA ASP A 71 6.24 39.46 -1.04
C ASP A 71 6.53 38.55 -2.26
N THR A 72 5.99 38.87 -3.43
CA THR A 72 6.42 38.25 -4.68
C THR A 72 7.65 39.00 -5.18
N ILE A 73 8.77 38.31 -5.42
CA ILE A 73 9.91 38.85 -6.18
C ILE A 73 9.36 39.26 -7.54
N THR A 74 9.04 40.54 -7.68
CA THR A 74 8.79 41.15 -8.97
C THR A 74 10.16 41.48 -9.52
N ASP A 75 10.54 40.77 -10.58
CA ASP A 75 11.71 41.05 -11.40
C ASP A 75 11.50 42.47 -11.99
N THR A 76 11.89 43.49 -11.24
CA THR A 76 12.03 44.85 -11.76
C THR A 76 13.36 45.38 -11.22
N ASP A 77 14.42 44.70 -11.65
CA ASP A 77 15.75 45.27 -11.75
C ASP A 77 15.69 46.40 -12.81
N ASP A 78 15.70 47.65 -12.34
CA ASP A 78 16.05 48.83 -13.14
C ASP A 78 17.55 48.84 -13.50
#